data_AF-A0ABD3VY42-F1
#
_entry.id   AF-A0ABD3VY42-F1
#
_cell.length_a   1.000
_cell.length_b   1.000
_cell.length_c   1.000
_cell.angle_alpha   90.00
_cell.angle_beta   90.00
_cell.angle_gamma   90.00
#
_symmetry.space_group_name_H-M   'P 1'
#
loop_
_entity.id
_entity.type
_entity.pdbx_description
1 polymer ?
#
loop_
_entity_poly.entity_id
_entity_poly.type
_entity_poly.pdbx_seq_one_letter_code
_entity_poly.pdbx_strand_id
1 'polypeptide(L)'
;MFKDVKFKDVKFKEANFKDVEIKDVKFKDVMFKDVQFKDVEIKDVKLKDLKFKDVKFKEVNFKDVEIKDVKFKDVMFKDVQFKDVEIKDVKFKDVKFKDLNLKHYISII
;
A
#
# COMPACT_ATOMS: atom_id res chain seq x y z
N MET A 1 -6.33 -10.05 10.40
CA MET A 1 -4.96 -9.67 10.81
C MET A 1 -3.97 -10.51 10.04
N PHE A 2 -2.97 -9.90 9.41
CA PHE A 2 -1.80 -10.59 8.85
C PHE A 2 -0.58 -10.19 9.67
N LYS A 3 0.11 -11.18 10.24
CA LYS A 3 1.29 -10.94 11.06
C LYS A 3 2.38 -11.95 10.74
N ASP A 4 3.62 -11.48 10.59
CA ASP A 4 4.80 -12.33 10.35
C ASP A 4 4.70 -13.18 9.07
N VAL A 5 4.05 -12.65 8.03
CA VAL A 5 3.78 -13.36 6.77
C VAL A 5 4.66 -12.85 5.63
N LYS A 6 4.94 -13.72 4.65
CA LYS A 6 5.56 -13.35 3.36
C LYS A 6 4.64 -13.74 2.22
N PHE A 7 4.25 -12.77 1.40
CA PHE A 7 3.55 -13.00 0.14
C PHE A 7 4.52 -12.82 -1.02
N LYS A 8 4.66 -13.87 -1.84
CA LYS A 8 5.51 -13.87 -3.03
C LYS A 8 4.75 -14.45 -4.22
N ASP A 9 4.78 -13.76 -5.36
CA ASP A 9 4.13 -14.20 -6.61
C ASP A 9 2.60 -14.39 -6.48
N VAL A 10 1.96 -13.53 -5.68
CA VAL A 10 0.52 -13.61 -5.37
C VAL A 10 -0.31 -12.62 -6.19
N LYS A 11 -1.57 -12.97 -6.46
CA LYS A 11 -2.56 -12.06 -7.06
C LYS A 11 -3.81 -12.00 -6.18
N PHE A 12 -4.11 -10.81 -5.69
CA PHE A 12 -5.40 -10.50 -5.05
C PHE A 12 -6.31 -9.86 -6.09
N LYS A 13 -7.48 -10.46 -6.31
CA LYS A 13 -8.50 -9.95 -7.23
C LYS A 13 -9.83 -9.82 -6.49
N GLU A 14 -10.54 -8.73 -6.74
CA GLU A 14 -11.91 -8.53 -6.23
C GLU A 14 -12.02 -8.69 -4.70
N ALA A 15 -10.93 -8.35 -4.00
CA ALA A 15 -10.82 -8.54 -2.56
C ALA A 15 -11.21 -7.26 -1.81
N ASN A 16 -11.75 -7.44 -0.60
CA ASN A 16 -12.07 -6.36 0.31
C ASN A 16 -11.39 -6.59 1.67
N PHE A 17 -10.44 -5.72 2.01
CA PHE A 17 -9.77 -5.71 3.30
C PHE A 17 -10.37 -4.59 4.14
N LYS A 18 -11.30 -4.97 5.02
CA LYS A 18 -11.95 -4.05 5.96
C LYS A 18 -11.53 -4.37 7.39
N ASP A 19 -11.18 -3.36 8.17
CA ASP A 19 -10.84 -3.50 9.59
C ASP A 19 -9.65 -4.48 9.80
N VAL A 20 -8.59 -4.32 9.00
CA VAL A 20 -7.44 -5.25 8.96
C VAL A 20 -6.18 -4.59 9.51
N GLU A 21 -5.48 -5.30 10.39
CA GLU A 21 -4.08 -5.00 10.74
C GLU A 21 -3.12 -5.88 9.92
N ILE A 22 -2.10 -5.27 9.33
CA ILE A 22 -0.99 -5.89 8.60
C ILE A 22 0.32 -5.47 9.28
N LYS A 23 0.99 -6.41 9.92
CA LYS A 23 2.18 -6.12 10.72
C LYS A 23 3.33 -7.10 10.45
N ASP A 24 4.55 -6.59 10.32
CA ASP A 24 5.74 -7.44 10.10
C ASP A 24 5.64 -8.31 8.82
N VAL A 25 5.01 -7.77 7.76
CA VAL A 25 4.74 -8.51 6.51
C VAL A 25 5.67 -8.06 5.38
N LYS A 26 6.02 -9.00 4.49
CA LYS A 26 6.73 -8.70 3.23
C LYS A 26 5.90 -9.09 2.02
N PHE A 27 5.72 -8.17 1.09
CA PHE A 27 5.11 -8.40 -0.22
C PHE A 27 6.17 -8.26 -1.30
N LYS A 28 6.31 -9.28 -2.15
CA LYS A 28 7.21 -9.28 -3.30
C LYS A 28 6.50 -9.83 -4.53
N ASP A 29 6.58 -9.14 -5.66
CA ASP A 29 6.01 -9.60 -6.92
C ASP A 29 4.48 -9.85 -6.82
N VAL A 30 3.76 -8.98 -6.09
CA VAL A 30 2.31 -9.11 -5.84
C VAL A 30 1.50 -8.14 -6.70
N MET A 31 0.34 -8.60 -7.17
CA MET A 31 -0.64 -7.78 -7.89
C MET A 31 -1.94 -7.67 -7.10
N PHE A 32 -2.45 -6.44 -6.99
CA PHE A 32 -3.79 -6.12 -6.50
C PHE A 32 -4.61 -5.57 -7.66
N LYS A 33 -5.73 -6.21 -7.96
CA LYS A 33 -6.65 -5.79 -9.03
C LYS A 33 -8.09 -5.75 -8.51
N ASP A 34 -8.78 -4.63 -8.68
CA ASP A 34 -10.16 -4.45 -8.20
C ASP A 34 -10.28 -4.67 -6.68
N VAL A 35 -9.34 -4.11 -5.90
CA VAL A 35 -9.23 -4.33 -4.45
C VAL A 35 -9.62 -3.07 -3.67
N GLN A 36 -10.22 -3.27 -2.49
CA GLN A 36 -10.50 -2.19 -1.55
C GLN A 36 -9.78 -2.45 -0.22
N PHE A 37 -9.16 -1.40 0.31
CA PHE A 37 -8.63 -1.31 1.67
C PHE A 37 -9.40 -0.23 2.41
N LYS A 38 -10.08 -0.60 3.49
CA LYS A 38 -10.86 0.32 4.32
C LYS A 38 -10.55 0.08 5.80
N ASP A 39 -10.20 1.12 6.53
CA ASP A 39 -9.93 1.03 7.97
C ASP A 39 -8.77 0.04 8.23
N VAL A 40 -7.61 0.27 7.58
CA VAL A 40 -6.46 -0.67 7.58
C VAL A 40 -5.24 -0.03 8.20
N GLU A 41 -4.58 -0.76 9.10
CA GLU A 41 -3.28 -0.40 9.67
C GLU A 41 -2.17 -1.25 9.08
N ILE A 42 -1.12 -0.61 8.57
CA ILE A 42 0.02 -1.25 7.91
C ILE A 42 1.29 -0.79 8.63
N LYS A 43 1.93 -1.71 9.37
CA LYS A 43 3.07 -1.39 10.24
C LYS A 43 4.25 -2.33 9.98
N ASP A 44 5.46 -1.78 9.91
CA ASP A 44 6.69 -2.58 9.78
C ASP A 44 6.68 -3.48 8.50
N VAL A 45 6.24 -2.91 7.37
CA VAL A 45 5.99 -3.66 6.12
C VAL A 45 6.98 -3.30 5.02
N LYS A 46 7.37 -4.31 4.22
CA LYS A 46 8.14 -4.10 2.97
C LYS A 46 7.29 -4.44 1.75
N LEU A 47 7.15 -3.49 0.83
CA LEU A 47 6.40 -3.57 -0.41
C LEU A 47 7.36 -3.47 -1.60
N LYS A 48 7.63 -4.58 -2.29
CA LYS A 48 8.56 -4.61 -3.43
C LYS A 48 7.93 -5.19 -4.69
N ASP A 49 8.19 -4.56 -5.84
CA ASP A 49 7.79 -5.07 -7.15
C ASP A 49 6.26 -5.24 -7.28
N LEU A 50 5.50 -4.25 -6.79
CA LEU A 50 4.04 -4.33 -6.70
C LEU A 50 3.30 -3.62 -7.82
N LYS A 51 2.10 -4.12 -8.12
CA LYS A 51 1.16 -3.48 -9.06
C LYS A 51 -0.22 -3.37 -8.42
N PHE A 52 -0.73 -2.14 -8.35
CA PHE A 52 -2.09 -1.82 -7.95
C PHE A 52 -2.86 -1.31 -9.17
N LYS A 53 -3.97 -1.98 -9.50
CA LYS A 53 -4.86 -1.58 -10.60
C LYS A 53 -6.30 -1.54 -10.11
N ASP A 54 -7.01 -0.44 -10.33
CA ASP A 54 -8.40 -0.28 -9.90
C ASP A 54 -8.57 -0.46 -8.38
N VAL A 55 -7.70 0.19 -7.59
CA VAL A 55 -7.62 0.00 -6.12
C VAL A 55 -8.06 1.24 -5.37
N LYS A 56 -8.75 1.05 -4.24
CA LYS A 56 -9.12 2.13 -3.31
C LYS A 56 -8.51 1.92 -1.94
N PHE A 57 -7.84 2.93 -1.41
CA PHE A 57 -7.40 3.04 -0.03
C PHE A 57 -8.24 4.11 0.66
N LYS A 58 -8.97 3.74 1.72
CA LYS A 58 -9.77 4.66 2.53
C LYS A 58 -9.45 4.45 4.00
N GLU A 59 -9.10 5.51 4.73
CA GLU A 59 -8.80 5.43 6.16
C GLU A 59 -7.68 4.40 6.42
N VAL A 60 -6.55 4.57 5.73
CA VAL A 60 -5.40 3.64 5.81
C VAL A 60 -4.20 4.34 6.42
N ASN A 61 -3.52 3.68 7.35
CA ASN A 61 -2.33 4.21 7.99
C ASN A 61 -1.11 3.33 7.65
N PHE A 62 -0.11 3.92 7.01
CA PHE A 62 1.19 3.31 6.76
C PHE A 62 2.21 3.85 7.75
N LYS A 63 2.80 2.97 8.56
CA LYS A 63 3.83 3.32 9.54
C LYS A 63 5.05 2.41 9.41
N ASP A 64 6.25 2.98 9.36
CA ASP A 64 7.50 2.20 9.29
C ASP A 64 7.51 1.29 8.03
N VAL A 65 7.23 1.86 6.85
CA VAL A 65 7.03 1.11 5.59
C VAL A 65 8.07 1.43 4.53
N GLU A 66 8.59 0.41 3.86
CA GLU A 66 9.45 0.56 2.67
C GLU A 66 8.65 0.20 1.41
N ILE A 67 8.60 1.11 0.44
CA ILE A 67 7.90 0.95 -0.83
C ILE A 67 8.89 1.10 -1.98
N LYS A 68 9.10 0.03 -2.74
CA LYS A 68 10.07 0.00 -3.83
C LYS A 68 9.50 -0.66 -5.08
N ASP A 69 9.80 -0.08 -6.24
CA ASP A 69 9.45 -0.64 -7.56
C ASP A 69 7.92 -0.83 -7.73
N VAL A 70 7.11 0.12 -7.24
CA VAL A 70 5.65 0.00 -7.21
C VAL A 70 4.96 0.81 -8.30
N LYS A 71 3.91 0.24 -8.91
CA LYS A 71 3.06 0.92 -9.91
C LYS A 71 1.62 1.01 -9.44
N PHE A 72 1.07 2.22 -9.47
CA PHE A 72 -0.34 2.49 -9.24
C PHE A 72 -1.01 2.92 -10.55
N LYS A 73 -2.10 2.25 -10.92
CA LYS A 73 -2.94 2.61 -12.06
C LYS A 73 -4.41 2.64 -11.65
N ASP A 74 -5.12 3.72 -11.94
CA ASP A 74 -6.55 3.85 -11.61
C ASP A 74 -6.79 3.70 -10.09
N VAL A 75 -6.00 4.41 -9.26
CA VAL A 75 -5.99 4.25 -7.80
C VAL A 75 -6.50 5.51 -7.09
N MET A 76 -7.22 5.32 -5.98
CA MET A 76 -7.64 6.41 -5.11
C MET A 76 -7.13 6.21 -3.69
N PHE A 77 -6.52 7.24 -3.13
CA PHE A 77 -6.19 7.36 -1.72
C PHE A 77 -7.08 8.43 -1.09
N LYS A 78 -7.82 8.06 -0.05
CA LYS A 78 -8.69 8.97 0.71
C LYS A 78 -8.43 8.78 2.19
N ASP A 79 -8.16 9.86 2.92
CA ASP A 79 -7.92 9.82 4.37
C ASP A 79 -6.75 8.85 4.70
N VAL A 80 -5.62 8.98 3.99
CA VAL A 80 -4.47 8.08 4.13
C VAL A 80 -3.30 8.79 4.79
N GLN A 81 -2.66 8.10 5.74
CA GLN A 81 -1.51 8.61 6.48
C GLN A 81 -0.26 7.80 6.15
N PHE A 82 0.86 8.48 5.98
CA PHE A 82 2.18 7.89 5.87
C PHE A 82 3.06 8.48 6.94
N LYS A 83 3.62 7.62 7.80
CA LYS A 83 4.56 7.99 8.85
C LYS A 83 5.80 7.10 8.78
N ASP A 84 6.99 7.71 8.74
CA ASP A 84 8.25 6.96 8.70
C ASP A 84 8.26 6.00 7.48
N VAL A 85 7.97 6.54 6.29
CA VAL A 85 7.86 5.76 5.04
C VAL A 85 8.96 6.15 4.07
N GLU A 86 9.60 5.16 3.48
CA GLU A 86 10.57 5.30 2.39
C GLU A 86 9.93 4.87 1.08
N ILE A 87 9.99 5.73 0.06
CA ILE A 87 9.48 5.45 -1.29
C ILE A 87 10.60 5.59 -2.30
N LYS A 88 10.74 4.57 -3.13
CA LYS A 88 11.69 4.53 -4.24
C LYS A 88 11.08 3.89 -5.49
N ASP A 89 11.39 4.44 -6.66
CA ASP A 89 10.99 3.87 -7.95
C ASP A 89 9.46 3.63 -8.10
N VAL A 90 8.65 4.60 -7.66
CA VAL A 90 7.17 4.52 -7.72
C VAL A 90 6.60 5.30 -8.89
N LYS A 91 5.64 4.69 -9.60
CA LYS A 91 4.95 5.30 -10.75
C LYS A 91 3.45 5.39 -10.51
N PHE A 92 2.89 6.55 -10.83
CA PHE A 92 1.46 6.83 -10.73
C PHE A 92 0.88 7.08 -12.12
N LYS A 93 -0.25 6.44 -12.44
CA LYS A 93 -1.08 6.72 -13.60
C LYS A 93 -2.54 6.76 -13.16
N ASP A 94 -3.25 7.84 -13.48
CA ASP A 94 -4.66 7.99 -13.15
C ASP A 94 -4.94 7.81 -11.64
N VAL A 95 -4.13 8.49 -10.81
CA VAL A 95 -4.21 8.38 -9.35
C VAL A 95 -4.79 9.65 -8.73
N LYS A 96 -5.69 9.48 -7.77
CA LYS A 96 -6.32 10.57 -7.02
C LYS A 96 -5.94 10.48 -5.55
N PHE A 97 -5.64 11.65 -4.99
CA PHE A 97 -5.31 11.81 -3.59
C PHE A 97 -6.29 12.80 -2.96
N LYS A 98 -6.87 12.41 -1.83
CA LYS A 98 -7.73 13.26 -1.02
C LYS A 98 -7.38 13.04 0.45
N ASP A 99 -7.18 14.13 1.19
CA ASP A 99 -6.92 14.09 2.63
C ASP A 99 -5.71 13.20 2.97
N LEU A 100 -4.57 13.46 2.31
CA LEU A 100 -3.31 12.78 2.58
C LEU A 100 -2.51 13.49 3.68
N ASN A 101 -1.90 12.70 4.57
CA ASN A 101 -0.96 13.18 5.57
C ASN A 101 0.39 12.47 5.42
N LEU A 102 1.48 13.24 5.26
CA LEU A 102 2.84 12.73 5.15
C LEU A 102 3.66 13.25 6.34
N LYS A 103 4.22 12.36 7.15
CA LYS A 103 5.09 12.70 8.28
C LYS A 103 6.36 11.87 8.22
N HIS A 104 7.52 12.51 8.38
CA HIS A 104 8.83 11.84 8.34
C HIS A 104 8.96 10.90 7.13
N TYR A 105 8.57 11.41 5.97
CA TYR A 105 8.58 10.68 4.72
C TYR A 105 9.84 11.03 3.93
N ILE A 106 10.49 10.03 3.35
CA ILE A 106 11.66 10.22 2.48
C ILE A 106 11.35 9.63 1.10
N SER A 107 11.45 10.48 0.08
CA SER A 107 11.37 10.08 -1.33
C SER A 107 12.77 9.99 -1.90
N ILE A 108 13.14 8.81 -2.39
CA ILE A 108 14.38 8.61 -3.15
C ILE A 108 13.97 8.42 -4.60
N ILE A 109 14.10 9.50 -5.39
CA ILE A 109 13.72 9.56 -6.82
C ILE A 109 14.60 8.60 -7.64
#